data_AF-X1V428-F1
#
_entry.id   AF-X1V428-F1
#
_cell.length_a   1.000
_cell.length_b   1.000
_cell.length_c   1.000
_cell.angle_alpha   90.00
_cell.angle_beta   90.00
_cell.angle_gamma   90.00
#
_symmetry.space_group_name_H-M   'P 1'
#
loop_
_entity.id
_entity.type
_entity.pdbx_description
1 polymer ?
#
loop_
_entity_poly.entity_id
_entity_poly.type
_entity_poly.pdbx_seq_one_letter_code
_entity_poly.pdbx_strand_id
1 'polypeptide(L)'
;MSKLKLPLLSLGASGSISGAITYLKRMSRQIVEKKPELKDAKTEAQLEWRHMFNKVVALWHALSPEEKAEWESAARPRHMTGYAWFLSQAIRPNPGIYLPLQGGTMQGNIYMAKHRLLHLPLPTDIQEAASKAYADA
;
A
#
# COMPACT_ATOMS: atom_id res chain seq x y z
N MET A 1 19.40 -26.94 15.31
CA MET A 1 20.19 -27.99 14.64
C MET A 1 21.38 -27.37 13.92
N SER A 2 22.59 -27.82 14.22
CA SER A 2 23.83 -27.38 13.55
C SER A 2 23.85 -27.93 12.12
N LYS A 3 23.98 -27.05 11.13
CA LYS A 3 24.14 -27.42 9.71
C LYS A 3 25.58 -27.11 9.29
N LEU A 4 26.56 -27.78 9.90
CA LEU A 4 27.96 -27.69 9.51
C LEU A 4 28.29 -28.81 8.55
N LYS A 5 28.98 -28.49 7.46
CA LYS A 5 29.44 -29.49 6.47
C LYS A 5 30.70 -30.24 6.91
N LEU A 6 31.50 -29.63 7.79
CA LEU A 6 32.79 -30.15 8.26
C LEU A 6 32.99 -29.83 9.75
N PRO A 7 33.94 -30.49 10.44
CA PRO A 7 34.17 -30.29 11.87
C PRO A 7 34.44 -28.83 12.24
N LEU A 8 33.98 -28.43 13.44
CA LEU A 8 33.88 -27.06 13.95
C LEU A 8 35.17 -26.21 13.87
N LEU A 9 36.33 -26.87 13.90
CA LEU A 9 37.67 -26.24 13.93
C LEU A 9 38.52 -26.63 12.72
N SER A 10 37.91 -27.18 11.67
CA SER A 10 38.61 -27.52 10.44
C SER A 10 38.74 -26.30 9.52
N LEU A 11 39.84 -26.22 8.77
CA LEU A 11 40.09 -25.18 7.76
C LEU A 11 39.08 -25.20 6.60
N GLY A 12 38.14 -26.15 6.56
CA GLY A 12 37.07 -26.25 5.57
C GLY A 12 35.65 -26.07 6.15
N ALA A 13 35.52 -25.84 7.46
CA ALA A 13 34.23 -25.67 8.12
C ALA A 13 33.38 -24.60 7.41
N SER A 14 32.17 -24.98 7.00
CA SER A 14 31.20 -24.08 6.40
C SER A 14 29.80 -24.44 6.87
N GLY A 15 28.98 -23.44 7.15
CA GLY A 15 27.63 -23.62 7.65
C GLY A 15 27.34 -22.82 8.91
N SER A 16 26.17 -23.06 9.51
CA SER A 16 25.71 -22.31 10.68
C SER A 16 25.47 -23.21 11.89
N ILE A 17 25.90 -22.72 13.04
CA ILE A 17 25.57 -23.29 14.35
C ILE A 17 24.42 -22.48 14.91
N SER A 18 23.29 -23.15 15.13
CA SER A 18 22.09 -22.60 15.81
C SER A 18 21.58 -21.24 15.32
N GLY A 19 22.00 -20.79 14.13
CA GLY A 19 21.70 -19.43 13.63
C GLY A 19 22.48 -18.31 14.31
N ALA A 20 23.29 -18.61 15.33
CA ALA A 20 24.07 -17.63 16.09
C ALA A 20 25.45 -17.36 15.47
N ILE A 21 26.10 -18.39 14.93
CA ILE A 21 27.46 -18.29 14.38
C ILE A 21 27.49 -18.95 13.01
N THR A 22 28.04 -18.24 12.02
CA THR A 22 28.20 -18.74 10.65
C THR A 22 29.68 -18.81 10.29
N TYR A 23 30.10 -19.99 9.81
CA TYR A 23 31.44 -20.24 9.28
C TYR A 23 31.39 -20.05 7.77
N LEU A 24 32.21 -19.13 7.26
CA LEU A 24 32.24 -18.73 5.87
C LEU A 24 33.69 -18.66 5.38
N LYS A 25 33.95 -19.26 4.22
CA LYS A 25 35.22 -19.09 3.51
C LYS A 25 35.08 -17.93 2.53
N ARG A 26 35.84 -16.85 2.74
CA ARG A 26 35.98 -15.75 1.76
C ARG A 26 37.42 -15.73 1.27
N MET A 27 37.61 -15.99 -0.03
CA MET A 27 38.94 -16.11 -0.64
C MET A 27 39.81 -17.13 0.11
N SER A 28 40.98 -16.73 0.61
CA SER A 28 41.91 -17.55 1.39
C SER A 28 41.66 -17.53 2.90
N ARG A 29 40.68 -16.76 3.39
CA ARG A 29 40.41 -16.59 4.83
C ARG A 29 39.17 -17.34 5.27
N GLN A 30 39.27 -17.99 6.42
CA GLN A 30 38.12 -18.50 7.14
C GLN A 30 37.64 -17.46 8.14
N ILE A 31 36.34 -17.14 8.04
CA ILE A 31 35.69 -16.09 8.82
C ILE A 31 34.58 -16.74 9.64
N VAL A 32 34.57 -16.41 10.92
CA VAL A 32 33.50 -16.76 11.85
C VAL A 32 32.79 -15.48 12.20
N GLU A 33 31.56 -15.30 11.72
CA GLU A 33 30.76 -14.11 11.98
C GLU A 33 29.40 -14.46 12.57
N LYS A 34 28.88 -13.58 13.43
CA LYS A 34 27.47 -13.62 13.81
C LYS A 34 26.64 -13.34 12.55
N LYS A 35 25.62 -14.16 12.29
CA LYS A 35 24.70 -13.90 11.17
C LYS A 35 24.14 -12.47 11.33
N PRO A 36 24.26 -11.59 10.32
CA PRO A 36 23.67 -10.25 10.41
C PRO A 36 22.16 -10.36 10.59
N GLU A 37 21.67 -9.87 11.73
CA GLU A 37 20.24 -9.69 11.96
C GLU A 37 19.83 -8.37 11.30
N LEU A 38 19.12 -8.44 10.18
CA LEU A 38 18.52 -7.26 9.57
C LEU A 38 17.41 -6.77 10.50
N LYS A 39 17.67 -5.69 11.24
CA LYS A 39 16.64 -5.01 12.03
C LYS A 39 15.77 -4.16 11.11
N ASP A 40 14.45 -4.28 11.24
CA ASP A 40 13.52 -3.37 10.57
C ASP A 40 13.75 -1.96 11.11
N ALA A 41 14.21 -1.06 10.25
CA ALA A 41 14.59 0.30 10.64
C ALA A 41 13.39 1.13 11.11
N LYS A 42 12.17 0.76 10.71
CA LYS A 42 10.90 1.42 11.05
C LYS A 42 11.00 2.95 10.94
N THR A 43 11.59 3.42 9.85
CA THR A 43 11.63 4.86 9.56
C THR A 43 10.21 5.39 9.43
N GLU A 44 9.99 6.69 9.69
CA GLU A 44 8.66 7.29 9.59
C GLU A 44 8.02 7.04 8.22
N ALA A 45 8.77 7.27 7.14
CA ALA A 45 8.32 6.95 5.79
C ALA A 45 7.93 5.47 5.60
N GLN A 46 8.67 4.52 6.20
CA GLN A 46 8.30 3.10 6.14
C GLN A 46 6.99 2.82 6.88
N LEU A 47 6.75 3.48 8.02
CA LEU A 47 5.51 3.34 8.79
C LEU A 47 4.33 3.98 8.06
N GLU A 48 4.54 5.14 7.45
CA GLU A 48 3.53 5.82 6.62
C GLU A 48 3.10 4.95 5.44
N TRP A 49 4.05 4.38 4.68
CA TRP A 49 3.72 3.49 3.57
C TRP A 49 2.96 2.23 4.03
N ARG A 50 3.33 1.66 5.18
CA ARG A 50 2.60 0.52 5.77
C ARG A 50 1.17 0.91 6.16
N HIS A 51 1.00 2.08 6.77
CA HIS A 51 -0.31 2.60 7.13
C HIS A 51 -1.19 2.83 5.90
N MET A 52 -0.64 3.43 4.85
CA MET A 52 -1.33 3.63 3.58
C MET A 52 -1.76 2.31 2.95
N PHE A 53 -0.85 1.33 2.90
CA PHE A 53 -1.18 0.00 2.38
C PHE A 53 -2.33 -0.66 3.15
N ASN A 54 -2.30 -0.61 4.49
CA ASN A 54 -3.37 -1.15 5.33
C ASN A 54 -4.72 -0.46 5.07
N LYS A 55 -4.73 0.87 4.87
CA LYS A 55 -5.94 1.60 4.50
C LYS A 55 -6.51 1.17 3.16
N VAL A 56 -5.66 0.98 2.15
CA VAL A 56 -6.10 0.50 0.82
C VAL A 56 -6.69 -0.90 0.91
N VAL A 57 -6.09 -1.78 1.70
CA VAL A 57 -6.64 -3.13 1.95
C VAL A 57 -8.01 -3.04 2.63
N ALA A 58 -8.16 -2.20 3.65
CA ALA A 58 -9.44 -1.98 4.32
C ALA A 58 -10.51 -1.44 3.35
N LEU A 59 -10.14 -0.52 2.45
CA LEU A 59 -11.01 -0.03 1.39
C LEU A 59 -11.48 -1.18 0.50
N TRP A 60 -10.57 -2.02 0.01
CA TRP A 60 -10.92 -3.20 -0.81
C TRP A 60 -11.94 -4.10 -0.12
N HIS A 61 -11.78 -4.33 1.18
CA HIS A 61 -12.72 -5.16 1.95
C HIS A 61 -14.09 -4.51 2.10
N ALA A 62 -14.16 -3.18 2.16
CA ALA A 62 -15.41 -2.42 2.25
C ALA A 62 -16.23 -2.41 0.95
N LEU A 63 -15.62 -2.63 -0.22
CA LEU A 63 -16.37 -2.69 -1.49
C LEU A 63 -17.35 -3.86 -1.55
N SER A 64 -18.51 -3.59 -2.16
CA SER A 64 -19.54 -4.58 -2.43
C SER A 64 -19.07 -5.62 -3.46
N PRO A 65 -19.73 -6.79 -3.55
CA PRO A 65 -19.42 -7.79 -4.57
C PRO A 65 -19.55 -7.26 -6.01
N GLU A 66 -20.50 -6.35 -6.24
CA GLU A 66 -20.77 -5.74 -7.55
C GLU A 66 -19.61 -4.84 -7.98
N GLU A 67 -19.17 -3.95 -7.10
CA GLU A 67 -18.04 -3.06 -7.36
C GLU A 67 -16.75 -3.86 -7.60
N LYS A 68 -16.53 -4.95 -6.83
CA LYS A 68 -15.39 -5.86 -7.04
C LYS A 68 -15.42 -6.51 -8.43
N ALA A 69 -16.61 -6.84 -8.95
CA ALA A 69 -16.76 -7.39 -10.29
C ALA A 69 -16.42 -6.37 -11.40
N GLU A 70 -16.74 -5.09 -11.19
CA GLU A 70 -16.33 -4.00 -12.09
C GLU A 70 -14.81 -3.86 -12.13
N TRP A 71 -14.16 -3.86 -10.96
CA TRP A 71 -12.70 -3.84 -10.86
C TRP A 71 -12.05 -5.04 -11.56
N GLU A 72 -12.61 -6.24 -11.42
CA GLU A 72 -12.16 -7.43 -12.16
C GLU A 72 -12.32 -7.26 -13.67
N SER A 73 -13.46 -6.75 -14.13
CA SER A 73 -13.69 -6.48 -15.55
C SER A 73 -12.68 -5.47 -16.11
N ALA A 74 -12.40 -4.39 -15.37
CA ALA A 74 -11.43 -3.37 -15.75
C ALA A 74 -9.98 -3.87 -15.73
N ALA A 75 -9.68 -4.88 -14.91
CA ALA A 75 -8.35 -5.46 -14.77
C ALA A 75 -8.04 -6.53 -15.84
N ARG A 76 -9.07 -7.21 -16.39
CA ARG A 76 -8.91 -8.26 -17.43
C ARG A 76 -8.07 -7.83 -18.64
N PRO A 77 -8.30 -6.67 -19.29
CA PRO A 77 -7.48 -6.22 -20.42
C PRO A 77 -6.01 -5.97 -20.05
N ARG A 78 -5.72 -5.80 -18.76
CA ARG A 78 -4.40 -5.49 -18.22
C ARG A 78 -3.68 -6.73 -17.68
N HIS A 79 -4.26 -7.91 -17.85
CA HIS A 79 -3.73 -9.17 -17.30
C HIS A 79 -3.46 -9.08 -15.78
N MET A 80 -4.32 -8.36 -15.06
CA MET A 80 -4.25 -8.20 -13.60
C MET A 80 -5.55 -8.67 -12.95
N THR A 81 -5.50 -8.99 -11.66
CA THR A 81 -6.71 -9.15 -10.85
C THR A 81 -7.31 -7.78 -10.54
N GLY A 82 -8.61 -7.73 -10.28
CA GLY A 82 -9.31 -6.53 -9.83
C GLY A 82 -8.66 -5.95 -8.58
N TYR A 83 -8.27 -6.81 -7.63
CA TYR A 83 -7.52 -6.41 -6.44
C TYR A 83 -6.18 -5.74 -6.76
N ALA A 84 -5.35 -6.36 -7.62
CA ALA A 84 -4.05 -5.81 -7.98
C ALA A 84 -4.17 -4.48 -8.74
N TRP A 85 -5.17 -4.36 -9.60
CA TRP A 85 -5.48 -3.12 -10.30
C TRP A 85 -5.95 -2.02 -9.34
N PHE A 86 -6.85 -2.35 -8.42
CA PHE A 86 -7.34 -1.45 -7.36
C PHE A 86 -6.20 -0.92 -6.47
N LEU A 87 -5.33 -1.81 -5.97
CA LEU A 87 -4.15 -1.43 -5.19
C LEU A 87 -3.22 -0.52 -5.98
N SER A 88 -2.97 -0.84 -7.27
CA SER A 88 -2.13 0.00 -8.13
C SER A 88 -2.70 1.41 -8.29
N GLN A 89 -4.01 1.57 -8.43
CA GLN A 89 -4.62 2.89 -8.51
C GLN A 89 -4.56 3.64 -7.17
N ALA A 90 -4.80 2.95 -6.06
CA ALA A 90 -4.89 3.57 -4.73
C ALA A 90 -3.52 3.89 -4.10
N ILE A 91 -2.45 3.20 -4.50
CA ILE A 91 -1.10 3.32 -3.90
C ILE A 91 -0.16 4.19 -4.77
N ARG A 92 -0.45 4.35 -6.07
CA ARG A 92 0.34 5.24 -6.93
C ARG A 92 0.36 6.64 -6.31
N PRO A 93 1.55 7.24 -6.08
CA PRO A 93 1.62 8.64 -5.72
C PRO A 93 1.24 9.40 -6.98
N ASN A 94 -0.05 9.70 -7.14
CA ASN A 94 -0.45 10.67 -8.13
C ASN A 94 -0.19 12.03 -7.49
N PRO A 95 0.78 12.83 -7.96
CA PRO A 95 1.10 14.14 -7.37
C PRO A 95 0.01 15.19 -7.64
N GLY A 96 -1.27 14.77 -7.76
CA GLY A 96 -2.41 15.64 -7.97
C GLY A 96 -3.76 14.93 -7.91
N ILE A 97 -4.54 15.27 -6.86
CA ILE A 97 -5.94 15.70 -6.93
C ILE A 97 -7.00 14.62 -7.26
N TYR A 98 -7.30 13.73 -6.31
CA TYR A 98 -8.68 13.27 -6.10
C TYR A 98 -8.96 13.09 -4.61
N LEU A 99 -10.22 13.34 -4.21
CA LEU A 99 -10.74 12.94 -2.90
C LEU A 99 -10.76 11.40 -2.82
N PRO A 100 -10.48 10.78 -1.66
CA PRO A 100 -10.67 9.33 -1.51
C PRO A 100 -12.08 8.91 -1.93
N LEU A 101 -12.26 7.67 -2.42
CA LEU A 101 -13.60 7.14 -2.73
C LEU A 101 -14.55 7.12 -1.52
N GLN A 102 -13.99 7.11 -0.30
CA GLN A 102 -14.75 7.28 0.96
C GLN A 102 -15.21 8.73 1.21
N GLY A 103 -14.92 9.66 0.30
CA GLY A 103 -15.05 11.08 0.54
C GLY A 103 -13.89 11.64 1.39
N GLY A 104 -14.02 12.90 1.76
CA GLY A 104 -13.03 13.63 2.55
C GLY A 104 -13.37 15.11 2.65
N THR A 105 -12.69 15.84 3.52
CA THR A 105 -12.86 17.29 3.65
C THR A 105 -12.04 18.00 2.58
N MET A 106 -12.69 18.75 1.69
CA MET A 106 -12.02 19.70 0.81
C MET A 106 -11.72 20.98 1.61
N GLN A 107 -10.48 21.46 1.56
CA GLN A 107 -10.08 22.74 2.17
C GLN A 107 -9.65 23.74 1.09
N GLY A 108 -9.89 25.03 1.34
CA GLY A 108 -9.56 26.10 0.40
C GLY A 108 -10.59 26.30 -0.71
N ASN A 109 -10.27 27.16 -1.68
CA ASN A 109 -11.16 27.51 -2.78
C ASN A 109 -11.20 26.40 -3.84
N ILE A 110 -12.40 26.02 -4.30
CA ILE A 110 -12.60 25.05 -5.36
C ILE A 110 -12.91 25.79 -6.68
N TYR A 111 -12.00 25.75 -7.64
CA TYR A 111 -12.20 26.36 -8.96
C TYR A 111 -12.73 25.32 -9.97
N MET A 112 -13.99 25.48 -10.39
CA MET A 112 -14.69 24.53 -11.28
C MET A 112 -14.56 24.87 -12.78
N ALA A 113 -13.89 25.97 -13.14
CA ALA A 113 -13.82 26.48 -14.52
C ALA A 113 -15.21 26.53 -15.20
N LYS A 114 -15.43 25.76 -16.27
CA LYS A 114 -16.71 25.69 -17.01
C LYS A 114 -17.52 24.41 -16.70
N HIS A 115 -17.12 23.66 -15.67
CA HIS A 115 -17.79 22.41 -15.29
C HIS A 115 -19.01 22.66 -14.39
N ARG A 116 -19.97 21.73 -14.41
CA ARG A 116 -21.24 21.82 -13.67
C ARG A 116 -21.29 20.77 -12.57
N LEU A 117 -21.94 21.10 -11.45
CA LEU A 117 -22.39 20.13 -10.45
C LEU A 117 -23.77 19.61 -10.86
N LEU A 118 -23.92 18.30 -11.01
CA LEU A 118 -25.16 17.64 -11.43
C LEU A 118 -25.67 16.70 -10.33
N HIS A 119 -26.97 16.38 -10.36
CA HIS A 119 -27.62 15.43 -9.46
C HIS A 119 -27.56 15.76 -7.96
N LEU A 120 -27.62 17.05 -7.60
CA LEU A 120 -27.79 17.46 -6.21
C LEU A 120 -29.19 17.06 -5.71
N PRO A 121 -29.33 16.38 -4.55
CA PRO A 121 -30.62 16.12 -3.94
C PRO A 121 -31.27 17.42 -3.44
N LEU A 122 -32.55 17.34 -3.05
CA LEU A 122 -33.19 18.46 -2.34
C LEU A 122 -32.46 18.71 -1.02
N PRO A 123 -32.04 19.95 -0.72
CA PRO A 123 -31.33 20.24 0.51
C PRO A 123 -32.23 19.99 1.72
N THR A 124 -31.69 19.35 2.74
CA THR A 124 -32.38 19.06 4.01
C THR A 124 -31.90 19.95 5.14
N ASP A 125 -30.70 20.54 5.01
CA ASP A 125 -30.11 21.48 5.94
C ASP A 125 -29.80 22.82 5.26
N ILE A 126 -29.85 23.92 6.02
CA ILE A 126 -29.62 25.27 5.52
C ILE A 126 -28.17 25.53 5.07
N GLN A 127 -27.22 24.67 5.43
CA GLN A 127 -25.81 24.78 5.06
C GLN A 127 -25.44 23.92 3.84
N GLU A 128 -26.39 23.16 3.28
CA GLU A 128 -26.17 22.33 2.10
C GLU A 128 -26.18 23.15 0.80
N ALA A 129 -25.50 22.63 -0.23
CA ALA A 129 -25.55 23.23 -1.56
C ALA A 129 -26.92 22.98 -2.21
N ALA A 130 -27.62 24.04 -2.60
CA ALA A 130 -28.91 23.96 -3.27
C ALA A 130 -28.81 23.97 -4.80
N SER A 131 -29.72 23.25 -5.47
CA SER A 131 -29.91 23.39 -6.92
C SER A 131 -30.65 24.69 -7.27
N LYS A 132 -30.43 25.24 -8.46
CA LYS A 132 -31.12 26.47 -8.91
C LYS A 132 -32.65 26.32 -8.89
N ALA A 133 -33.16 25.16 -9.31
CA ALA A 133 -34.60 24.90 -9.32
C ALA A 133 -35.22 24.96 -7.92
N TYR A 134 -34.47 24.60 -6.88
CA TYR A 134 -34.93 24.72 -5.49
C TYR A 134 -34.89 26.17 -4.99
N ALA A 135 -33.84 26.93 -5.34
CA ALA A 135 -33.70 28.31 -4.88
C ALA A 135 -34.65 29.30 -5.57
N ASP A 136 -35.09 29.00 -6.80
CA ASP A 136 -36.00 29.84 -7.58
C ASP A 136 -37.49 29.58 -7.29
N ALA A 137 -37.82 28.53 -6.53
CA ALA A 137 -39.19 28.13 -6.19
C ALA A 137 -39.75 28.95 -5.01
#